data_AF-M0AS04-F1
#
_entry.id   AF-M0AS04-F1
#
_cell.length_a   1.000
_cell.length_b   1.000
_cell.length_c   1.000
_cell.angle_alpha   90.00
_cell.angle_beta   90.00
_cell.angle_gamma   90.00
#
_symmetry.space_group_name_H-M   'P 1'
#
loop_
_entity.id
_entity.type
_entity.pdbx_description
1 polymer ?
#
loop_
_entity_poly.entity_id
_entity_poly.type
_entity_poly.pdbx_seq_one_letter_code
_entity_poly.pdbx_strand_id
1 'polypeptide(L)'
;MSEPELEDFLILRDLDEPLSGETFEAAAEGSVDAVQDLKDEGVGIRWVKSDVRTQQDGAVVGTVCHFQAEDEDTLYKHADRAGLPVTRIDRHGKTLANE
;
A
#
# COMPACT_ATOMS: atom_id res chain seq x y z
N MET A 1 3.54 -20.28 18.38
CA MET A 1 2.32 -19.66 17.85
C MET A 1 2.57 -19.50 16.38
N SER A 2 1.77 -20.13 15.52
CA SER A 2 1.89 -19.89 14.08
C SER A 2 1.47 -18.45 13.83
N GLU A 3 2.32 -17.67 13.17
CA GLU A 3 1.91 -16.37 12.62
C GLU A 3 0.68 -16.60 11.73
N PRO A 4 -0.33 -15.71 11.76
CA PRO A 4 -1.48 -15.84 10.86
C PRO A 4 -0.97 -15.94 9.42
N GLU A 5 -1.57 -16.84 8.63
CA GLU A 5 -1.21 -16.98 7.21
C GLU A 5 -1.64 -15.72 6.47
N LEU A 6 -0.71 -14.80 6.26
CA LEU A 6 -0.96 -13.58 5.49
C LEU A 6 -0.75 -13.85 4.02
N GLU A 7 -1.69 -13.40 3.19
CA GLU A 7 -1.58 -13.41 1.74
C GLU A 7 -0.91 -12.12 1.25
N ASP A 8 -0.12 -12.23 0.17
CA ASP A 8 0.51 -11.09 -0.47
C ASP A 8 -0.45 -10.40 -1.46
N PHE A 9 -0.55 -9.08 -1.34
CA PHE A 9 -1.40 -8.23 -2.15
C PHE A 9 -0.62 -7.02 -2.70
N LEU A 10 -1.02 -6.60 -3.89
CA LEU A 10 -0.58 -5.40 -4.57
C LEU A 10 -1.73 -4.40 -4.60
N ILE A 11 -1.51 -3.23 -4.02
CA ILE A 11 -2.44 -2.11 -4.07
C ILE A 11 -1.90 -1.10 -5.07
N LEU A 12 -2.62 -0.88 -6.16
CA LEU A 12 -2.38 0.23 -7.07
C LEU A 12 -3.22 1.43 -6.62
N ARG A 13 -2.52 2.54 -6.39
CA ARG A 13 -3.11 3.86 -6.14
C ARG A 13 -2.73 4.74 -7.31
N ASP A 14 -3.72 5.05 -8.14
CA ASP A 14 -3.58 5.99 -9.24
C ASP A 14 -4.19 7.32 -8.78
N LEU A 15 -3.41 8.39 -8.91
CA LEU A 15 -3.84 9.74 -8.55
C LEU A 15 -4.33 10.43 -9.81
N ASP A 16 -5.61 10.84 -9.79
CA ASP A 16 -6.22 11.59 -10.89
C ASP A 16 -5.48 12.92 -11.14
N GLU A 17 -5.03 13.55 -10.05
CA GLU A 17 -4.18 14.75 -10.08
C GLU A 17 -2.79 14.42 -9.49
N PRO A 18 -1.70 14.74 -10.22
CA PRO A 18 -0.36 14.45 -9.75
C PRO A 18 -0.01 15.33 -8.53
N LEU A 19 0.64 14.72 -7.54
CA LEU A 19 1.07 15.38 -6.32
C LEU A 19 2.56 15.75 -6.38
N SER A 20 2.93 16.82 -5.69
CA SER A 20 4.33 17.11 -5.37
C SER A 20 4.90 16.07 -4.39
N GLY A 21 6.21 15.85 -4.46
CA GLY A 21 6.92 14.90 -3.59
C GLY A 21 6.63 15.11 -2.09
N GLU A 22 6.68 16.35 -1.61
CA GLU A 22 6.42 16.68 -0.19
C GLU A 22 4.99 16.29 0.26
N THR A 23 3.99 16.54 -0.59
CA THR A 23 2.59 16.16 -0.30
C THR A 23 2.43 14.66 -0.28
N PHE A 24 3.12 13.97 -1.19
CA PHE A 24 3.13 12.52 -1.23
C PHE A 24 3.83 11.91 -0.02
N GLU A 25 4.94 12.48 0.45
CA GLU A 25 5.66 12.02 1.65
C GLU A 25 4.78 12.07 2.90
N ALA A 26 4.03 13.16 3.10
CA ALA A 26 3.08 13.26 4.21
C ALA A 26 1.97 12.19 4.12
N ALA A 27 1.44 11.95 2.92
CA ALA A 27 0.47 10.89 2.66
C ALA A 27 1.06 9.47 2.90
N ALA A 28 2.32 9.26 2.51
CA ALA A 28 3.02 8.00 2.73
C ALA A 28 3.27 7.75 4.22
N GLU A 29 3.64 8.78 4.99
CA GLU A 29 3.83 8.69 6.43
C GLU A 29 2.51 8.32 7.13
N GLY A 30 1.40 8.96 6.76
CA GLY A 30 0.06 8.60 7.25
C GLY A 30 -0.34 7.16 6.91
N SER A 31 0.07 6.67 5.73
CA SER A 31 -0.12 5.26 5.36
C SER A 31 0.65 4.30 6.26
N VAL A 32 1.84 4.67 6.74
CA VAL A 32 2.66 3.82 7.63
C VAL A 32 2.07 3.82 9.04
N ASP A 33 1.62 4.97 9.52
CA ASP A 33 0.95 5.09 10.82
C ASP A 33 -0.32 4.23 10.87
N ALA A 34 -1.15 4.26 9.82
CA ALA A 34 -2.34 3.42 9.71
C ALA A 34 -2.05 1.90 9.75
N VAL A 35 -0.88 1.45 9.26
CA VAL A 35 -0.47 0.03 9.37
C VAL A 35 -0.14 -0.31 10.81
N GLN A 36 0.50 0.62 11.54
CA GLN A 36 0.84 0.41 12.94
C GLN A 36 -0.41 0.36 13.81
N ASP A 37 -1.34 1.31 13.64
CA ASP A 37 -2.63 1.35 14.35
C ASP A 37 -3.38 0.01 14.19
N LEU A 38 -3.50 -0.49 12.95
CA LEU A 38 -4.14 -1.78 12.67
C LEU A 38 -3.40 -2.97 13.31
N LYS A 39 -2.06 -2.94 13.31
CA LYS A 39 -1.26 -3.98 13.99
C LYS A 39 -1.48 -3.98 15.50
N ASP A 40 -1.55 -2.81 16.13
CA ASP A 40 -1.81 -2.66 17.57
C ASP A 40 -3.22 -3.13 17.94
N GLU A 41 -4.19 -3.00 17.03
CA GLU A 41 -5.54 -3.56 17.16
C GLU A 41 -5.60 -5.09 16.97
N GLY A 42 -4.49 -5.71 16.56
CA GLY A 42 -4.40 -7.15 16.29
C GLY A 42 -4.90 -7.56 14.90
N VAL A 43 -5.03 -6.62 13.97
CA VAL A 43 -5.35 -6.91 12.57
C VAL A 43 -4.08 -7.42 11.88
N GLY A 44 -4.18 -8.56 11.19
CA GLY A 44 -3.08 -9.15 10.45
C GLY A 44 -2.79 -8.38 9.17
N ILE A 45 -2.07 -7.25 9.28
CA ILE A 45 -1.57 -6.48 8.16
C ILE A 45 -0.06 -6.23 8.30
N ARG A 46 0.66 -6.22 7.20
CA ARG A 46 2.09 -5.88 7.15
C ARG A 46 2.43 -5.18 5.85
N TRP A 47 3.14 -4.07 5.98
CA TRP A 47 3.76 -3.41 4.84
C TRP A 47 5.04 -4.14 4.42
N VAL A 48 5.17 -4.45 3.13
CA VAL A 48 6.37 -5.11 2.56
C VAL A 48 7.22 -4.11 1.80
N LYS A 49 6.62 -3.41 0.83
CA LYS A 49 7.31 -2.43 -0.02
C LYS A 49 6.32 -1.44 -0.61
N SER A 50 6.78 -0.25 -0.98
CA SER A 50 6.02 0.64 -1.85
C SER A 50 6.90 1.26 -2.91
N ASP A 51 6.44 1.19 -4.15
CA ASP A 51 7.08 1.77 -5.31
C ASP A 51 6.28 3.02 -5.72
N VAL A 52 6.94 4.17 -5.66
CA VAL A 52 6.36 5.45 -6.06
C VAL A 52 6.46 5.58 -7.57
N ARG A 53 5.36 6.00 -8.21
CA ARG A 53 5.31 6.26 -9.65
C ARG A 53 5.40 7.76 -9.87
N THR A 54 6.48 8.20 -10.49
CA THR A 54 6.72 9.60 -10.84
C THR A 54 6.77 9.79 -12.36
N GLN A 55 6.38 10.97 -12.82
CA GLN A 55 6.59 11.41 -14.20
C GLN A 55 7.99 12.00 -14.39
N GLN A 56 8.34 12.28 -15.66
CA GLN A 56 9.63 12.89 -16.02
C GLN A 56 9.92 14.20 -15.27
N ASP A 57 8.89 14.97 -14.95
CA ASP A 57 8.99 16.25 -14.23
C ASP A 57 9.14 16.07 -12.70
N GLY A 58 9.13 14.83 -12.21
CA GLY A 58 9.22 14.52 -10.77
C GLY A 58 7.88 14.51 -10.04
N ALA A 59 6.78 14.85 -10.72
CA ALA A 59 5.43 14.79 -10.16
C ALA A 59 4.98 13.34 -9.90
N VAL A 60 4.41 13.08 -8.72
CA VAL A 60 3.94 11.75 -8.30
C VAL A 60 2.56 11.50 -8.88
N VAL A 61 2.41 10.44 -9.69
CA VAL A 61 1.12 10.03 -10.29
C VAL A 61 0.46 8.87 -9.55
N GLY A 62 1.14 8.28 -8.57
CA GLY A 62 0.58 7.19 -7.81
C GLY A 62 1.62 6.30 -7.17
N THR A 63 1.15 5.18 -6.62
CA THR A 63 1.98 4.17 -5.96
C THR A 63 1.52 2.77 -6.25
N VAL A 64 2.46 1.83 -6.27
CA VAL A 64 2.20 0.41 -6.14
C VAL A 64 2.71 -0.02 -4.77
N CYS A 65 1.81 -0.42 -3.89
CA CYS A 65 2.16 -0.86 -2.54
C CYS A 65 1.99 -2.38 -2.43
N HIS A 66 3.00 -3.05 -1.91
CA HIS A 66 2.96 -4.47 -1.58
C HIS A 66 2.70 -4.62 -0.07
N PHE A 67 1.57 -5.23 0.25
CA PHE A 67 1.15 -5.56 1.60
C PHE A 67 0.95 -7.05 1.76
N GLN A 68 1.08 -7.52 2.99
CA GLN A 68 0.63 -8.82 3.44
C GLN A 68 -0.56 -8.62 4.36
N ALA A 69 -1.68 -9.29 4.09
CA ALA A 69 -2.90 -9.17 4.89
C ALA A 69 -3.63 -10.50 5.01
N GLU A 70 -4.51 -10.61 6.01
CA GLU A 70 -5.40 -11.78 6.15
C GLU A 70 -6.42 -11.86 5.01
N ASP A 71 -6.85 -10.70 4.50
CA ASP A 71 -7.84 -10.58 3.44
C ASP A 71 -7.81 -9.21 2.76
N GLU A 72 -8.53 -9.09 1.63
CA GLU A 72 -8.66 -7.84 0.88
C GLU A 72 -9.41 -6.76 1.68
N ASP A 73 -10.32 -7.14 2.58
CA ASP A 73 -11.11 -6.23 3.42
C ASP A 73 -10.21 -5.43 4.40
N THR A 74 -9.20 -6.09 4.94
CA THR A 74 -8.14 -5.50 5.77
C THR A 74 -7.41 -4.36 5.04
N LEU A 75 -7.17 -4.52 3.74
CA LEU A 75 -6.52 -3.50 2.92
C LEU A 75 -7.43 -2.31 2.63
N TYR A 76 -8.75 -2.55 2.46
CA TYR A 76 -9.72 -1.47 2.35
C TYR A 76 -9.81 -0.66 3.65
N LYS A 77 -9.83 -1.32 4.81
CA LYS A 77 -9.79 -0.66 6.13
C LYS A 77 -8.54 0.19 6.29
N HIS A 78 -7.38 -0.35 5.92
CA HIS A 78 -6.11 0.38 5.92
C HIS A 78 -6.19 1.65 5.08
N ALA A 79 -6.72 1.54 3.86
CA ALA A 79 -6.77 2.67 2.96
C ALA A 79 -7.77 3.75 3.39
N ASP A 80 -8.93 3.35 3.93
CA ASP A 80 -9.90 4.27 4.53
C ASP A 80 -9.26 5.04 5.69
N ARG A 81 -8.55 4.33 6.58
CA ARG A 81 -7.83 4.91 7.73
C ARG A 81 -6.72 5.87 7.31
N ALA A 82 -5.98 5.51 6.26
CA ALA A 82 -4.91 6.33 5.69
C ALA A 82 -5.44 7.51 4.84
N GLY A 83 -6.73 7.51 4.50
CA GLY A 83 -7.31 8.50 3.59
C GLY A 83 -6.75 8.42 2.17
N LEU A 84 -6.31 7.24 1.74
CA LEU A 84 -5.65 7.05 0.44
C LEU A 84 -6.56 6.32 -0.54
N PRO A 85 -6.58 6.72 -1.83
CA PRO A 85 -7.38 6.05 -2.83
C PRO A 85 -6.88 4.62 -3.06
N VAL A 86 -7.81 3.69 -3.17
CA VAL A 86 -7.56 2.32 -3.64
C VAL A 86 -8.17 2.19 -5.03
N THR A 87 -7.34 2.38 -6.04
CA THR A 87 -7.80 2.24 -7.43
C THR A 87 -8.00 0.77 -7.77
N ARG A 88 -7.10 -0.09 -7.28
CA ARG A 88 -7.15 -1.54 -7.52
C ARG A 88 -6.37 -2.33 -6.47
N ILE A 89 -6.90 -3.48 -6.09
CA ILE A 89 -6.21 -4.50 -5.29
C ILE A 89 -6.08 -5.75 -6.15
N ASP A 90 -4.88 -6.31 -6.22
CA ASP A 90 -4.60 -7.59 -6.86
C ASP A 90 -3.87 -8.50 -5.88
N ARG A 91 -4.06 -9.82 -6.00
CA ARG A 91 -3.19 -10.79 -5.31
C ARG A 91 -1.82 -10.79 -5.95
N HIS A 92 -0.76 -10.80 -5.15
CA HIS A 92 0.61 -10.86 -5.65
C HIS A 92 0.86 -12.24 -6.28
N GLY A 93 1.03 -12.24 -7.61
CA GLY A 93 1.34 -13.44 -8.37
C GLY A 93 2.82 -13.85 -8.28
N LYS A 94 3.23 -14.74 -9.19
CA LYS A 94 4.62 -15.16 -9.29
C LYS A 94 5.48 -14.01 -9.85
N THR A 95 6.51 -13.59 -9.10
CA THR A 95 7.54 -12.70 -9.63
C THR A 95 8.34 -13.42 -10.72
N LEU A 96 8.42 -12.81 -11.90
CA LEU A 96 9.31 -13.25 -12.96
C LEU A 96 10.67 -12.57 -12.74
N ALA A 97 11.67 -13.35 -12.33
CA ALA A 97 13.06 -12.89 -12.34
C ALA A 97 13.54 -12.90 -13.79
N ASN A 98 14.12 -11.79 -14.26
CA ASN A 98 14.83 -11.76 -15.53
C ASN A 98 16.23 -12.34 -15.27
N GLU A 99 16.58 -13.46 -15.88
CA GLU A 99 17.94 -14.04 -15.87
C GLU A 99 18.90 -13.21 -16.73
#